data_AF-A0A7W0WPF3-F1
#
_entry.id   AF-A0A7W0WPF3-F1
#
_cell.length_a   1.000
_cell.length_b   1.000
_cell.length_c   1.000
_cell.angle_alpha   90.00
_cell.angle_beta   90.00
_cell.angle_gamma   90.00
#
_symmetry.space_group_name_H-M   'P 1'
#
loop_
_entity.id
_entity.type
_entity.pdbx_description
1 polymer ?
#
loop_
_entity_poly.entity_id
_entity_poly.type
_entity_poly.pdbx_seq_one_letter_code
_entity_poly.pdbx_strand_id
1 'polypeptide(L)'
;LAVARRLGRRVPAVAVPTPAYLAAVVRRVDTAAAFFPGRALCLEQSLALYAVLRWAGVGVRLLLGAQPYPFTAHAWVEYEGEPVGESRDRVGKFVPFEGLGV
;
A
#
# COMPACT_ATOMS: atom_id res chain seq x y z
N LEU A 1 23.01 3.05 -15.96
CA LEU A 1 21.97 2.26 -15.24
C LEU A 1 20.61 2.81 -15.64
N ALA A 2 19.92 2.13 -16.57
CA ALA A 2 18.61 2.55 -17.08
C ALA A 2 17.51 2.05 -16.15
N VAL A 3 17.01 2.93 -15.27
CA VAL A 3 15.82 2.63 -14.46
C VAL A 3 14.59 3.19 -15.17
N ALA A 4 13.56 2.35 -15.25
CA ALA A 4 12.18 2.65 -15.61
C ALA A 4 11.86 2.99 -17.08
N ARG A 5 11.84 1.98 -17.95
CA ARG A 5 10.94 1.96 -19.13
C ARG A 5 9.98 0.77 -19.06
N ARG A 6 8.85 0.98 -18.38
CA ARG A 6 7.46 0.60 -18.75
C ARG A 6 6.53 0.83 -17.55
N LEU A 7 6.27 2.09 -17.23
CA LEU A 7 5.12 2.50 -16.39
C LEU A 7 3.76 2.33 -17.11
N GLY A 8 3.74 1.65 -18.26
CA GLY A 8 2.65 1.74 -19.24
C GLY A 8 1.94 0.43 -19.56
N ARG A 9 2.28 -0.70 -18.94
CA ARG A 9 1.49 -1.93 -19.15
C ARG A 9 0.30 -1.91 -18.19
N ARG A 10 -0.81 -1.31 -18.62
CA ARG A 10 -2.11 -1.51 -17.97
C ARG A 10 -2.40 -3.01 -18.00
N VAL A 11 -2.44 -3.65 -16.84
CA VAL A 11 -3.05 -4.97 -16.71
C VAL A 11 -4.56 -4.74 -16.89
N PRO A 12 -5.31 -5.61 -17.59
CA PRO A 12 -6.77 -5.47 -17.67
C PRO A 12 -7.33 -5.30 -16.25
N ALA A 13 -8.20 -4.30 -16.09
CA ALA A 13 -8.74 -3.93 -14.81
C ALA A 13 -9.43 -5.15 -14.18
N VAL A 14 -9.01 -5.52 -12.96
CA VAL A 14 -9.80 -6.45 -12.16
C VAL A 14 -11.08 -5.72 -11.78
N ALA A 15 -12.24 -6.17 -12.29
CA ALA A 15 -13.52 -5.48 -12.12
C ALA A 15 -13.92 -5.32 -10.65
N VAL A 16 -13.63 -6.33 -9.82
CA VAL A 16 -13.68 -6.29 -8.35
C VAL A 16 -12.62 -7.25 -7.81
N PRO A 17 -11.62 -6.80 -7.02
CA PRO A 17 -10.64 -7.70 -6.43
C PRO A 17 -11.29 -8.58 -5.36
N THR A 18 -10.97 -9.87 -5.35
CA THR A 18 -11.34 -10.74 -4.23
C THR A 18 -10.39 -10.50 -3.05
N PRO A 19 -10.82 -10.79 -1.80
CA PRO A 19 -9.90 -10.75 -0.65
C PRO A 19 -8.67 -11.63 -0.84
N ALA A 20 -8.83 -12.79 -1.48
CA ALA A 20 -7.73 -13.70 -1.81
C ALA A 20 -6.74 -13.07 -2.80
N TYR A 21 -7.23 -12.30 -3.78
CA TYR A 21 -6.38 -11.55 -4.70
C TYR A 21 -5.56 -10.48 -3.97
N LEU A 22 -6.21 -9.66 -3.13
CA LEU A 22 -5.52 -8.62 -2.35
C LEU A 22 -4.43 -9.23 -1.46
N ALA A 23 -4.76 -10.29 -0.72
CA ALA A 23 -3.80 -11.01 0.11
C ALA A 23 -2.63 -11.61 -0.71
N ALA A 24 -2.88 -12.08 -1.93
CA ALA A 24 -1.82 -12.59 -2.80
C ALA A 24 -0.88 -11.47 -3.28
N VAL A 25 -1.40 -10.26 -3.53
CA VAL A 25 -0.55 -9.10 -3.88
C VAL A 25 0.28 -8.66 -2.68
N VAL A 26 -0.31 -8.58 -1.48
CA VAL A 26 0.41 -8.28 -0.23
C VAL A 26 1.60 -9.23 -0.05
N ARG A 27 1.37 -10.55 -0.12
CA ARG A 27 2.45 -11.55 0.00
C ARG A 27 3.56 -11.37 -1.03
N ARG A 28 3.23 -10.95 -2.26
CA ARG A 28 4.24 -10.69 -3.30
C ARG A 28 5.08 -9.46 -2.96
N VAL A 29 4.46 -8.41 -2.43
CA VAL A 29 5.17 -7.21 -1.96
C VAL A 29 6.06 -7.55 -0.78
N ASP A 30 5.56 -8.29 0.22
CA ASP A 30 6.34 -8.72 1.38
C ASP A 30 7.55 -9.57 0.95
N THR A 31 7.33 -10.51 0.03
CA THR A 31 8.40 -11.34 -0.53
C THR A 31 9.43 -10.47 -1.25
N ALA A 32 9.00 -9.53 -2.08
CA ALA A 32 9.91 -8.62 -2.78
C ALA A 32 10.70 -7.71 -1.82
N ALA A 33 10.06 -7.23 -0.76
CA ALA A 33 10.68 -6.42 0.29
C ALA A 33 11.81 -7.18 1.00
N ALA A 34 11.65 -8.49 1.21
CA ALA A 34 12.70 -9.33 1.81
C ALA A 34 13.98 -9.45 0.96
N PHE A 35 13.89 -9.21 -0.36
CA PHE A 35 15.04 -9.21 -1.28
C PHE A 35 15.55 -7.80 -1.60
N PHE A 36 14.97 -6.75 -1.01
CA PHE A 36 15.42 -5.39 -1.23
C PHE A 36 16.75 -5.16 -0.47
N PRO A 37 17.82 -4.65 -1.12
CA PRO A 37 19.12 -4.44 -0.47
C PRO A 37 19.10 -3.38 0.66
N GLY A 38 18.04 -2.57 0.76
CA GLY A 38 17.77 -1.68 1.89
C GLY A 38 16.66 -2.19 2.81
N ARG A 39 16.23 -1.38 3.80
CA ARG A 39 15.03 -1.68 4.58
C ARG A 39 13.82 -1.09 3.87
N ALA A 40 12.99 -1.91 3.24
CA ALA A 40 11.66 -1.50 2.81
C ALA A 40 10.77 -1.42 4.07
N LEU A 41 10.49 -0.21 4.54
CA LEU A 41 9.62 0.02 5.70
C LEU A 41 8.16 0.12 5.24
N CYS A 42 7.28 0.55 6.14
CA CYS A 42 5.85 0.68 5.86
C CYS A 42 5.57 1.57 4.65
N LEU A 43 6.34 2.65 4.44
CA LEU A 43 6.14 3.55 3.30
C LEU A 43 6.44 2.89 1.96
N GLU A 44 7.60 2.26 1.81
CA GLU A 44 8.02 1.64 0.55
C GLU A 44 7.10 0.48 0.17
N GLN A 45 6.74 -0.35 1.16
CA GLN A 45 5.82 -1.47 0.97
C GLN A 45 4.42 -0.99 0.57
N SER A 46 3.87 0.02 1.27
CA SER A 46 2.55 0.56 0.95
C SER A 46 2.51 1.28 -0.41
N LEU A 47 3.59 1.96 -0.79
CA LEU A 47 3.73 2.54 -2.14
C LEU A 47 3.80 1.44 -3.23
N ALA A 48 4.56 0.37 -3.00
CA ALA A 48 4.66 -0.73 -3.94
C ALA A 48 3.32 -1.45 -4.10
N LEU A 49 2.63 -1.73 -2.99
CA LEU A 49 1.30 -2.33 -2.99
C LEU A 49 0.28 -1.44 -3.71
N TYR A 50 0.26 -0.14 -3.41
CA TYR A 50 -0.56 0.84 -4.11
C TYR A 50 -0.30 0.81 -5.62
N ALA A 51 0.96 0.92 -6.05
CA ALA A 51 1.31 0.95 -7.47
C ALA A 51 0.86 -0.32 -8.21
N VAL A 52 1.13 -1.51 -7.63
CA VAL A 52 0.75 -2.79 -8.23
C VAL A 52 -0.76 -2.93 -8.37
N LEU A 53 -1.53 -2.58 -7.32
CA LEU A 53 -2.99 -2.64 -7.34
C LEU A 53 -3.58 -1.63 -8.34
N ARG A 54 -3.06 -0.41 -8.39
CA ARG A 54 -3.50 0.62 -9.36
C ARG A 54 -3.18 0.23 -10.80
N TRP A 55 -2.02 -0.39 -11.06
CA TRP A 55 -1.70 -0.93 -12.39
C TRP A 55 -2.59 -2.11 -12.81
N ALA A 56 -3.16 -2.83 -11.84
CA ALA A 56 -4.19 -3.84 -12.03
C ALA A 56 -5.62 -3.27 -12.13
N GLY A 57 -5.77 -1.94 -12.15
CA GLY A 57 -7.07 -1.27 -12.25
C GLY A 57 -7.90 -1.28 -10.97
N VAL A 58 -7.31 -1.65 -9.83
CA VAL A 58 -8.01 -1.67 -8.54
C VAL A 58 -8.01 -0.29 -7.91
N GLY A 59 -9.19 0.23 -7.59
CA GLY A 59 -9.40 1.54 -6.95
C GLY A 59 -9.03 1.55 -5.47
N VAL A 60 -7.73 1.57 -5.16
CA VAL A 60 -7.22 1.72 -3.78
C VAL A 60 -6.75 3.14 -3.46
N ARG A 61 -6.72 3.46 -2.16
CA ARG A 61 -6.14 4.67 -1.58
C ARG A 61 -4.86 4.33 -0.82
N LEU A 62 -3.88 5.22 -0.89
CA LEU A 62 -2.69 5.18 -0.05
C LEU A 62 -2.89 6.21 1.05
N LEU A 63 -2.85 5.79 2.31
CA LEU A 63 -2.97 6.68 3.45
C LEU A 63 -1.62 6.78 4.15
N LEU A 64 -1.27 8.01 4.51
CA LEU A 64 -0.14 8.33 5.37
C LEU A 64 -0.72 8.88 6.66
N GLY A 65 -0.25 8.38 7.80
CA GLY A 65 -0.70 8.84 9.10
C GLY A 65 0.38 8.82 10.14
N ALA A 66 0.11 9.48 11.25
CA ALA A 66 1.02 9.51 12.38
C ALA A 66 0.26 9.39 13.71
N GLN A 67 0.93 8.80 14.69
CA GLN A 67 0.59 8.90 16.10
C GLN A 67 1.50 9.99 16.70
N PRO A 68 0.96 11.04 17.34
CA PRO A 68 1.78 12.13 17.89
C PRO A 68 2.69 11.73 19.04
N TYR A 69 2.25 10.83 19.93
CA TYR A 69 3.03 10.41 21.09
C TYR A 69 2.84 8.91 21.46
N PRO A 70 3.93 8.13 21.58
CA PRO A 70 5.26 8.41 21.02
C PRO A 70 5.16 8.61 19.50
N PHE A 71 5.97 9.52 18.95
CA PHE A 71 5.87 9.85 17.52
C PHE A 71 6.18 8.63 16.66
N THR A 72 5.17 8.17 15.91
CA THR A 72 5.29 7.04 14.98
C THR A 72 4.52 7.36 13.71
N ALA A 73 5.20 7.32 12.57
CA ALA A 73 4.57 7.45 11.26
C ALA A 73 4.27 6.07 10.67
N HIS A 74 3.18 5.97 9.93
CA HIS A 74 2.77 4.74 9.25
C HIS A 74 2.11 5.06 7.92
N ALA A 75 2.24 4.13 6.98
CA ALA A 75 1.65 4.21 5.66
C ALA A 75 0.96 2.89 5.37
N TRP A 76 -0.28 2.92 4.89
CA TRP A 76 -1.05 1.73 4.55
C TRP A 76 -1.93 1.97 3.32
N VAL A 77 -2.46 0.89 2.76
CA VAL A 77 -3.37 0.93 1.61
C VAL A 77 -4.77 0.53 2.05
N GLU A 78 -5.79 1.20 1.53
CA GLU A 78 -7.19 0.83 1.73
C GLU A 78 -7.89 0.52 0.42
N TYR A 79 -8.72 -0.52 0.46
CA TYR A 79 -9.71 -0.84 -0.57
C TYR A 79 -11.10 -0.67 0.06
N GLU A 80 -11.93 0.20 -0.51
CA GLU A 80 -13.29 0.47 0.03
C GLU A 80 -13.31 0.84 1.53
N GLY A 81 -12.25 1.48 2.04
CA GLY A 81 -12.13 1.86 3.45
C GLY A 81 -11.69 0.72 4.39
N GLU A 82 -11.37 -0.46 3.85
CA GLU A 82 -10.77 -1.59 4.57
C GLU A 82 -9.25 -1.61 4.35
N PRO A 83 -8.43 -1.69 5.42
CA PRO A 83 -6.98 -1.84 5.30
C PRO A 83 -6.60 -3.13 4.57
N VAL A 84 -5.67 -3.02 3.63
CA VAL A 84 -5.18 -4.15 2.83
C VAL A 84 -3.88 -4.66 3.44
N GLY A 85 -3.90 -5.90 3.96
CA GLY A 85 -2.72 -6.54 4.56
C GLY A 85 -2.41 -6.11 6.00
N GLU A 86 -3.28 -5.30 6.60
CA GLU A 86 -3.14 -4.83 7.98
C GLU A 86 -4.46 -4.94 8.76
N SER A 87 -4.39 -5.00 10.09
CA SER A 87 -5.59 -5.00 10.92
C SER A 87 -6.10 -3.58 11.17
N ARG A 88 -7.42 -3.44 11.31
CA ARG A 88 -8.07 -2.17 11.69
C ARG A 88 -7.50 -1.62 13.01
N ASP A 89 -7.26 -2.48 13.99
CA ASP A 89 -6.68 -2.08 15.29
C ASP A 89 -5.26 -1.52 15.16
N ARG A 90 -4.49 -1.98 14.17
CA ARG A 90 -3.15 -1.48 13.93
C ARG A 90 -3.19 -0.10 13.29
N VAL A 91 -3.97 0.07 12.23
CA VAL A 91 -4.05 1.35 11.50
C VAL A 91 -4.80 2.41 12.29
N GLY A 92 -5.75 2.02 13.15
CA GLY A 92 -6.54 2.93 13.99
C GLY A 92 -5.73 3.70 15.03
N LYS A 93 -4.45 3.36 15.22
CA LYS A 93 -3.51 4.11 16.08
C LYS A 93 -2.98 5.38 15.41
N PHE A 94 -3.13 5.50 14.10
CA PHE A 94 -2.58 6.58 13.30
C PHE A 94 -3.70 7.49 12.80
N VAL A 95 -3.50 8.80 12.88
CA VAL A 95 -4.39 9.78 12.28
C VAL A 95 -3.94 10.02 10.83
N PRO A 96 -4.79 9.76 9.81
CA PRO A 96 -4.43 10.00 8.42
C PRO A 96 -4.27 11.50 8.12
N PHE A 97 -3.26 11.86 7.33
CA PHE A 97 -3.03 13.25 6.90
C PHE A 97 -4.14 13.79 5.98
N GLU A 98 -4.79 12.94 5.18
CA GLU A 98 -5.98 13.34 4.40
C GLU A 98 -7.13 13.84 5.29
N GLY A 99 -7.19 13.41 6.57
CA GLY A 99 -8.15 13.89 7.55
C GLY A 99 -7.77 15.21 8.22
N LEU A 100 -6.59 15.76 7.92
CA LEU A 100 -6.09 17.00 8.54
C LEU A 100 -6.45 18.28 7.76
N GLY A 101 -7.07 18.18 6.59
CA GLY A 101 -7.60 19.33 5.85
C GLY A 101 -6.54 20.34 5.38
N VAL A 102 -5.29 19.90 5.20
CA VAL A 102 -4.18 20.71 4.64
C VAL A 102 -4.04 20.52 3.13
#